data_AF-A0A940NXT2-F1
#
_entry.id   AF-A0A940NXT2-F1
#
_cell.length_a   1.000
_cell.length_b   1.000
_cell.length_c   1.000
_cell.angle_alpha   90.00
_cell.angle_beta   90.00
_cell.angle_gamma   90.00
#
_symmetry.space_group_name_H-M   'P 1'
#
loop_
_entity.id
_entity.type
_entity.pdbx_description
1 polymer ?
#
loop_
_entity_poly.entity_id
_entity_poly.type
_entity_poly.pdbx_seq_one_letter_code
_entity_poly.pdbx_strand_id
1 'polypeptide(L)'
;MNSFVVTFHKEDNVDTMQVQKLNEDDYTKATEGGTRHLFEIDTNIGFFVFFDAEDARGDVSHLVLQYEEESEDPTACYSFAMKDYYEFMALYLNDLEFIDESDDEEEKELEENSSIHQLVHLLFHIVEEGNDIKE
;
A
#
# COMPACT_ATOMS: atom_id res chain seq x y z
N MET A 1 -0.28 5.47 17.08
CA MET A 1 0.37 4.63 16.05
C MET A 1 0.92 3.41 16.75
N ASN A 2 0.73 2.24 16.14
CA ASN A 2 1.26 0.98 16.65
C ASN A 2 2.11 0.33 15.56
N SER A 3 3.31 -0.11 15.91
CA SER A 3 4.23 -0.78 14.99
C SER A 3 4.09 -2.29 15.09
N PHE A 4 4.15 -2.96 13.95
CA PHE A 4 4.14 -4.42 13.84
C PHE A 4 5.10 -4.87 12.74
N VAL A 5 5.47 -6.15 12.79
CA VAL A 5 6.40 -6.74 11.81
C VAL A 5 5.60 -7.71 10.95
N VAL A 6 5.64 -7.49 9.64
CA VAL A 6 5.02 -8.39 8.67
C VAL A 6 6.11 -9.33 8.15
N THR A 7 5.83 -10.63 8.21
CA THR A 7 6.72 -11.66 7.70
C THR A 7 6.10 -12.30 6.47
N PHE A 8 6.78 -12.17 5.34
CA PHE A 8 6.32 -12.69 4.06
C PHE A 8 6.80 -14.13 3.82
N HIS A 9 6.14 -14.82 2.89
CA HIS A 9 6.63 -16.11 2.43
C HIS A 9 7.92 -15.94 1.64
N LYS A 10 8.74 -17.00 1.61
CA LYS A 10 10.00 -16.99 0.85
C LYS A 10 9.79 -16.73 -0.65
N GLU A 11 8.63 -17.13 -1.16
CA GLU A 11 8.24 -17.00 -2.57
C GLU A 11 7.95 -15.53 -2.94
N ASP A 12 7.61 -14.69 -1.96
CA ASP A 12 7.32 -13.26 -2.16
C ASP A 12 8.57 -12.43 -2.45
N ASN A 13 9.76 -13.00 -2.25
CA ASN A 13 11.07 -12.38 -2.50
C ASN A 13 11.28 -11.01 -1.82
N VAL A 14 10.63 -10.80 -0.68
CA VAL A 14 10.68 -9.57 0.11
C VAL A 14 11.10 -9.91 1.55
N ASP A 15 11.94 -9.08 2.15
CA ASP A 15 12.35 -9.21 3.56
C ASP A 15 11.19 -8.83 4.51
N THR A 16 11.32 -9.13 5.80
CA THR A 16 10.35 -8.67 6.80
C THR A 16 10.24 -7.13 6.80
N MET A 17 9.01 -6.61 6.86
CA MET A 17 8.75 -5.18 6.90
C MET A 17 8.34 -4.74 8.30
N GLN A 18 8.82 -3.57 8.72
CA GLN A 18 8.29 -2.89 9.90
C GLN A 18 7.24 -1.88 9.46
N VAL A 19 5.98 -2.15 9.78
CA VAL A 19 4.82 -1.35 9.39
C VAL A 19 4.28 -0.61 10.61
N GLN A 20 3.75 0.59 10.41
CA GLN A 20 3.05 1.33 11.45
C GLN A 20 1.59 1.56 11.03
N LYS A 21 0.65 1.21 11.90
CA LYS A 21 -0.76 1.60 11.75
C LYS A 21 -0.99 2.92 12.48
N LEU A 22 -1.40 3.94 11.75
CA LEU A 22 -1.67 5.28 12.27
C LEU A 22 -3.11 5.33 12.79
N ASN A 23 -3.31 6.08 13.87
CA ASN A 23 -4.64 6.50 14.29
C ASN A 23 -4.91 7.93 13.83
N GLU A 24 -6.11 8.44 14.07
CA GLU A 24 -6.57 9.76 13.59
C GLU A 24 -5.61 10.90 14.00
N ASP A 25 -5.13 10.91 15.24
CA ASP A 25 -4.21 11.93 15.75
C ASP A 25 -2.85 11.90 15.01
N ASP A 26 -2.33 10.70 14.76
CA ASP A 26 -1.04 10.56 14.08
C ASP A 26 -1.14 10.80 12.58
N TYR A 27 -2.27 10.40 11.96
CA TYR A 27 -2.60 10.75 10.59
C TYR A 27 -2.68 12.28 10.41
N THR A 28 -3.40 12.96 11.29
CA THR A 28 -3.57 14.42 11.22
C THR A 28 -2.22 15.13 11.33
N LYS A 29 -1.32 14.68 12.21
CA LYS A 29 0.04 15.25 12.32
C LYS A 29 0.89 14.98 11.09
N ALA A 30 0.84 13.75 10.57
CA ALA A 30 1.64 13.33 9.41
C ALA A 30 1.23 14.06 8.12
N THR A 31 0.00 14.57 8.05
CA THR A 31 -0.59 15.19 6.86
C THR A 31 -0.78 16.71 6.97
N GLU A 32 -0.40 17.32 8.10
CA GLU A 32 -0.65 18.75 8.38
C GLU A 32 -0.01 19.70 7.34
N GLY A 33 1.13 19.32 6.78
CA GLY A 33 1.84 20.05 5.71
C GLY A 33 1.31 19.75 4.30
N GLY A 34 0.38 18.80 4.16
CA GLY A 34 -0.25 18.40 2.92
C GLY A 34 0.10 16.99 2.46
N THR A 35 -0.56 16.56 1.39
CA THR A 35 -0.39 15.21 0.82
C THR A 35 -0.14 15.27 -0.68
N ARG A 36 0.53 14.24 -1.20
CA ARG A 36 0.75 14.00 -2.62
C ARG A 36 0.27 12.60 -2.96
N HIS A 37 -0.90 12.53 -3.58
CA HIS A 37 -1.41 11.30 -4.18
C HIS A 37 -0.45 10.76 -5.23
N LEU A 38 -0.18 9.46 -5.20
CA LEU A 38 0.68 8.78 -6.17
C LEU A 38 -0.13 7.88 -7.11
N PHE A 39 -0.76 6.84 -6.57
CA PHE A 39 -1.57 5.89 -7.35
C PHE A 39 -2.57 5.16 -6.43
N GLU A 40 -3.50 4.45 -7.06
CA GLU A 40 -4.53 3.66 -6.40
C GLU A 40 -4.58 2.24 -6.96
N ILE A 41 -5.03 1.30 -6.14
CA ILE A 41 -5.25 -0.09 -6.55
C ILE A 41 -6.60 -0.53 -5.99
N ASP A 42 -7.49 -0.95 -6.88
CA ASP A 42 -8.75 -1.59 -6.52
C ASP A 42 -8.57 -3.11 -6.52
N THR A 43 -8.94 -3.76 -5.42
CA THR A 43 -8.71 -5.18 -5.19
C THR A 43 -9.88 -5.81 -4.43
N ASN A 44 -9.97 -7.14 -4.48
CA ASN A 44 -10.98 -7.88 -3.72
C ASN A 44 -10.77 -7.82 -2.18
N ILE A 45 -9.66 -7.27 -1.70
CA ILE A 45 -9.35 -7.13 -0.26
C ILE A 45 -9.44 -5.67 0.22
N GLY A 46 -9.87 -4.77 -0.66
CA GLY A 46 -10.03 -3.35 -0.40
C GLY A 46 -9.46 -2.48 -1.51
N PHE A 47 -9.79 -1.19 -1.40
CA PHE A 47 -9.28 -0.14 -2.25
C PHE A 47 -8.14 0.58 -1.52
N PHE A 48 -6.99 0.70 -2.16
CA PHE A 48 -5.78 1.25 -1.56
C PHE A 48 -5.34 2.54 -2.25
N VAL A 49 -5.05 3.57 -1.46
CA VAL A 49 -4.53 4.85 -1.95
C VAL A 49 -3.12 5.07 -1.42
N PHE A 50 -2.16 5.17 -2.33
CA PHE A 50 -0.74 5.40 -2.04
C PHE A 50 -0.43 6.89 -2.16
N PHE A 51 0.15 7.48 -1.12
CA PHE A 51 0.48 8.90 -1.07
C PHE A 51 1.68 9.19 -0.18
N ASP A 52 2.40 10.26 -0.52
CA ASP A 52 3.34 10.89 0.41
C ASP A 52 2.59 11.94 1.23
N ALA A 53 2.99 12.12 2.49
CA ALA A 53 2.46 13.17 3.36
C ALA A 53 3.63 13.94 4.00
N GLU A 54 3.46 15.24 4.17
CA GLU A 54 4.44 16.11 4.82
C GLU A 54 3.85 16.63 6.14
N ASP A 55 4.62 16.53 7.24
CA ASP A 55 4.23 17.12 8.53
C ASP A 55 4.55 18.63 8.59
N ALA A 56 4.15 19.33 9.65
CA ALA A 56 4.42 20.75 9.83
C ALA A 56 5.92 21.14 9.88
N ARG A 57 6.82 20.17 10.00
CA ARG A 57 8.28 20.36 10.03
C ARG A 57 8.94 20.02 8.68
N GLY A 58 8.18 19.52 7.71
CA GLY A 58 8.70 19.07 6.43
C GLY A 58 9.15 17.61 6.41
N ASP A 59 8.87 16.83 7.47
CA ASP A 59 9.20 15.41 7.50
C ASP A 59 8.21 14.63 6.62
N VAL A 60 8.73 13.87 5.66
CA VAL A 60 7.91 13.11 4.70
C VAL A 60 7.62 11.71 5.23
N SER A 61 6.34 11.33 5.20
CA SER A 61 5.84 9.98 5.49
C SER A 61 5.32 9.32 4.21
N HIS A 62 5.54 8.01 4.09
CA HIS A 62 5.06 7.20 2.96
C HIS A 62 3.88 6.36 3.42
N LEU A 63 2.69 6.70 2.95
CA LEU A 63 1.44 6.25 3.53
C LEU A 63 0.56 5.51 2.52
N VAL A 64 -0.21 4.55 3.05
CA VAL A 64 -1.26 3.84 2.31
C VAL A 64 -2.55 3.92 3.12
N LEU A 65 -3.62 4.44 2.52
CA LEU A 65 -4.97 4.32 3.05
C LEU A 65 -5.63 3.06 2.48
N GLN A 66 -6.35 2.34 3.33
CA GLN A 66 -7.21 1.23 2.95
C GLN A 66 -8.67 1.65 3.12
N TYR A 67 -9.49 1.34 2.13
CA TYR A 67 -10.95 1.45 2.17
C TYR A 67 -11.55 0.08 1.89
N GLU A 68 -12.66 -0.25 2.56
CA GLU A 68 -13.45 -1.45 2.28
C GLU A 68 -14.70 -1.09 1.48
N GLU A 69 -15.27 -2.04 0.72
CA GLU A 69 -16.24 -1.86 -0.41
C GLU A 69 -17.47 -0.96 -0.14
N GLU A 70 -17.76 -0.58 1.10
CA GLU A 70 -18.91 0.28 1.46
C GLU A 70 -18.55 1.47 2.38
N SER A 71 -17.28 1.69 2.70
CA SER A 71 -16.86 2.75 3.63
C SER A 71 -16.42 4.01 2.89
N GLU A 72 -17.06 5.14 3.19
CA GLU A 72 -16.59 6.47 2.74
C GLU A 72 -15.30 6.91 3.46
N ASP A 73 -15.11 6.42 4.69
CA ASP A 73 -13.92 6.67 5.50
C ASP A 73 -12.91 5.54 5.36
N PRO A 74 -11.59 5.82 5.42
CA PRO A 74 -10.57 4.78 5.38
C PRO A 74 -10.66 3.89 6.64
N THR A 75 -10.56 2.58 6.45
CA THR A 75 -10.56 1.59 7.54
C THR A 75 -9.19 1.41 8.18
N ALA A 76 -8.12 1.84 7.49
CA ALA A 76 -6.77 1.87 8.05
C ALA A 76 -5.87 2.88 7.32
N CYS A 77 -4.86 3.37 8.03
CA CYS A 77 -3.73 4.09 7.46
C CYS A 77 -2.41 3.43 7.89
N TYR A 78 -1.62 3.00 6.92
CA TYR A 78 -0.32 2.36 7.14
C TYR A 78 0.81 3.29 6.73
N SER A 79 1.89 3.31 7.52
CA SER A 79 3.13 4.00 7.22
C SER A 79 4.28 3.01 7.07
N PHE A 80 5.13 3.28 6.08
CA PHE A 80 6.21 2.40 5.67
C PHE A 80 7.54 3.13 5.65
N ALA A 81 8.63 2.36 5.81
CA ALA A 81 9.95 2.86 5.46
C ALA A 81 10.02 3.11 3.94
N MET A 82 10.75 4.16 3.55
CA MET A 82 10.92 4.55 2.14
C MET A 82 11.35 3.39 1.23
N LYS A 83 12.25 2.53 1.71
CA LYS A 83 12.72 1.35 0.96
C LYS A 83 11.57 0.41 0.61
N ASP A 84 10.73 0.10 1.60
CA ASP A 84 9.64 -0.87 1.46
C ASP A 84 8.51 -0.28 0.61
N TYR A 85 8.21 1.00 0.80
CA TYR A 85 7.24 1.71 -0.02
C TYR A 85 7.66 1.80 -1.50
N TYR A 86 8.95 1.97 -1.77
CA TYR A 86 9.48 2.01 -3.14
C TYR A 86 9.47 0.63 -3.81
N GLU A 87 9.51 -0.46 -3.05
CA GLU A 87 9.27 -1.80 -3.56
C GLU A 87 7.84 -1.90 -4.14
N PHE A 88 6.84 -1.39 -3.41
CA PHE A 88 5.46 -1.34 -3.90
C PHE A 88 5.32 -0.50 -5.17
N MET A 89 5.95 0.67 -5.20
CA MET A 89 5.98 1.51 -6.40
C MET A 89 6.63 0.80 -7.59
N ALA A 90 7.72 0.08 -7.37
CA ALA A 90 8.40 -0.67 -8.42
C ALA A 90 7.51 -1.78 -8.98
N LEU A 91 6.80 -2.52 -8.12
CA LEU A 91 5.84 -3.54 -8.55
C LEU A 91 4.69 -2.91 -9.37
N TYR A 92 4.12 -1.80 -8.91
CA TYR A 92 3.06 -1.10 -9.63
C TYR A 92 3.54 -0.58 -11.00
N LEU A 93 4.71 0.06 -11.05
CA LEU A 93 5.25 0.64 -12.29
C LEU A 93 5.71 -0.42 -13.29
N ASN A 94 6.30 -1.54 -12.84
CA ASN A 94 6.65 -2.64 -13.74
C ASN A 94 5.40 -3.14 -14.46
N ASP A 95 4.29 -3.30 -13.73
CA ASP A 95 3.05 -3.76 -14.34
C ASP A 95 2.60 -2.82 -15.46
N LEU A 96 2.65 -1.50 -15.22
CA LEU A 96 2.32 -0.48 -16.23
C LEU A 96 3.28 -0.46 -17.43
N GLU A 97 4.58 -0.67 -17.22
CA GLU A 97 5.59 -0.66 -18.29
C GLU A 97 5.48 -1.89 -19.21
N PHE A 98 4.99 -3.02 -18.70
CA PHE A 98 4.80 -4.25 -19.48
C PHE A 98 3.36 -4.43 -19.99
N ILE A 99 2.49 -3.42 -19.84
CA ILE A 99 1.30 -3.24 -20.69
C ILE A 99 1.80 -2.76 -22.06
N ASP A 100 2.54 -3.60 -22.79
CA ASP A 100 3.02 -3.31 -24.14
C ASP A 100 1.88 -3.43 -25.16
N GLU A 101 1.99 -2.62 -26.22
CA GLU A 101 0.97 -2.22 -27.22
C GLU A 101 0.50 -3.35 -28.16
N SER A 102 0.56 -4.63 -27.76
CA SER A 102 0.35 -5.79 -28.64
C SER A 102 -0.83 -6.71 -28.31
N ASP A 103 -1.54 -6.49 -27.20
CA ASP A 103 -2.64 -7.38 -26.83
C ASP A 103 -3.99 -6.76 -27.22
N ASP A 104 -4.61 -7.35 -28.24
CA ASP A 104 -6.03 -7.21 -28.54
C ASP A 104 -6.86 -7.37 -27.24
N GLU A 105 -7.92 -6.58 -27.11
CA GLU A 105 -8.82 -6.37 -25.97
C GLU A 105 -9.53 -7.64 -25.43
N GLU A 106 -8.82 -8.71 -25.07
CA GLU A 106 -9.39 -9.88 -24.41
C GLU A 106 -8.82 -10.02 -22.99
N GLU A 107 -9.64 -9.61 -22.02
CA GLU A 107 -9.61 -9.95 -20.58
C GLU A 107 -8.22 -10.27 -19.99
N LYS A 108 -7.49 -9.22 -19.59
CA LYS A 108 -6.41 -9.37 -18.61
C LYS A 108 -7.01 -9.70 -17.24
N GLU A 109 -7.33 -10.97 -17.02
CA GLU A 109 -7.28 -11.49 -15.66
C GLU A 109 -5.87 -11.21 -15.12
N LEU A 110 -5.76 -10.66 -13.90
CA LEU A 110 -4.47 -10.42 -13.26
C LEU A 110 -3.71 -11.74 -13.24
N GLU A 111 -2.74 -11.91 -14.15
CA GLU A 111 -1.97 -13.15 -14.21
C GLU A 111 -1.39 -13.40 -12.81
N GLU A 112 -1.52 -14.62 -12.28
CA GLU A 112 -1.07 -14.98 -10.93
C GLU A 112 0.45 -14.73 -10.70
N ASN A 113 1.20 -14.39 -11.75
CA ASN A 113 2.62 -14.03 -11.71
C ASN A 113 2.92 -12.58 -12.11
N SER A 114 1.91 -11.71 -12.20
CA SER A 114 2.11 -10.30 -12.51
C SER A 114 2.67 -9.53 -11.30
N SER A 115 3.36 -8.43 -11.57
CA SER A 115 3.90 -7.57 -10.53
C SER A 115 2.80 -6.92 -9.68
N ILE A 116 1.65 -6.62 -10.29
CA ILE A 116 0.49 -6.13 -9.52
C ILE A 116 -0.10 -7.23 -8.63
N HIS A 117 -0.14 -8.49 -9.08
CA HIS A 117 -0.59 -9.61 -8.25
C HIS A 117 0.30 -9.78 -7.01
N GLN A 118 1.62 -9.70 -7.21
CA GLN A 118 2.59 -9.73 -6.11
C GLN A 118 2.34 -8.57 -5.13
N LEU A 119 2.13 -7.35 -5.61
CA LEU A 119 1.81 -6.21 -4.74
C LEU A 119 0.54 -6.44 -3.92
N VAL A 120 -0.54 -6.93 -4.55
CA VAL A 120 -1.78 -7.27 -3.84
C VAL A 120 -1.55 -8.36 -2.80
N HIS A 121 -0.70 -9.36 -3.09
CA HIS A 121 -0.34 -10.40 -2.13
C HIS A 121 0.42 -9.83 -0.91
N LEU A 122 1.34 -8.88 -1.13
CA LEU A 122 2.02 -8.20 -0.01
C LEU A 122 1.06 -7.38 0.84
N LEU A 123 0.13 -6.64 0.19
CA LEU A 123 -0.90 -5.87 0.89
C LEU A 123 -1.82 -6.77 1.72
N PHE A 124 -2.17 -7.97 1.21
CA PHE A 124 -2.93 -8.96 1.97
C PHE A 124 -2.28 -9.30 3.31
N HIS A 125 -0.99 -9.64 3.32
CA HIS A 125 -0.27 -9.95 4.57
C HIS A 125 -0.21 -8.76 5.52
N ILE A 126 -0.07 -7.54 5.00
CA ILE A 126 -0.07 -6.32 5.82
C ILE A 126 -1.43 -6.09 6.48
N VAL A 127 -2.52 -6.27 5.74
CA VAL A 127 -3.88 -6.13 6.25
C VAL A 127 -4.20 -7.20 7.30
N GLU A 128 -3.87 -8.46 7.01
CA GLU A 128 -4.11 -9.58 7.94
C GLU A 128 -3.39 -9.36 9.27
N GLU A 129 -2.10 -9.02 9.25
CA GLU A 129 -1.34 -8.71 10.47
C GLU A 129 -1.84 -7.40 11.13
N GLY A 130 -2.28 -6.43 10.33
CA GLY A 130 -2.80 -5.13 10.77
C GLY A 130 -4.18 -5.20 11.43
N ASN A 131 -4.97 -6.25 11.17
CA ASN A 131 -6.28 -6.49 11.78
C ASN A 131 -6.17 -6.80 13.28
N ASP A 132 -5.07 -7.42 13.70
CA ASP A 132 -4.78 -7.72 15.11
C ASP A 132 -4.26 -6.50 15.89
N ILE A 133 -3.96 -5.40 15.18
CA ILE A 133 -3.43 -4.16 15.75
C ILE A 133 -4.56 -3.16 16.00
N LYS A 134 -4.74 -2.78 17.26
CA LYS A 134 -5.67 -1.72 17.67
C LYS A 134 -5.18 -0.35 17.20
N GLU A 135 -6.10 0.54 16.86
CA GLU A 135 -5.84 1.96 16.56
C GLU A 135 -5.56 2.77 17.85
#